data_AF-F0R489-F1
#
_entry.id   AF-F0R489-F1
#
_cell.length_a   1.000
_cell.length_b   1.000
_cell.length_c   1.000
_cell.angle_alpha   90.00
_cell.angle_beta   90.00
_cell.angle_gamma   90.00
#
_symmetry.space_group_name_H-M   'P 1'
#
loop_
_entity.id
_entity.type
_entity.pdbx_description
1 polymer ?
#
loop_
_entity_poly.entity_id
_entity_poly.type
_entity_poly.pdbx_seq_one_letter_code
_entity_poly.pdbx_strand_id
1 'polypeptide(L)'
;MEEIIKKYVDECLGFVQEHREYLMYVSSYEEPIESEMRDSLDNAILQGKSVKIYVTQPEHTNYMVDIITEKDHVWKAIDNQISDEDISQLESILNIILPLSYKTYLKYKHFYEIFWDLDVCLYPKPIHSWNKILIENNKELQEEILDKGYFAIGRYSDYGVIALKLTDNENKEGEVVLFDYETPEKEVLAPNFVEFLNQILQNPKPVLQELKGWEKKMYKME
;
A
#
# COMPACT_ATOMS: atom_id res chain seq x y z
N MET A 1 -9.97 14.51 -9.40
CA MET A 1 -8.72 13.75 -9.46
C MET A 1 -7.90 13.96 -8.18
N GLU A 2 -7.23 15.10 -8.03
CA GLU A 2 -6.32 15.35 -6.89
C GLU A 2 -7.01 15.22 -5.52
N GLU A 3 -8.23 15.74 -5.37
CA GLU A 3 -8.99 15.66 -4.12
C GLU A 3 -9.22 14.21 -3.64
N ILE A 4 -9.57 13.30 -4.55
CA ILE A 4 -9.81 11.88 -4.23
C ILE A 4 -8.51 11.18 -3.84
N ILE A 5 -7.42 11.47 -4.56
CA ILE A 5 -6.09 10.90 -4.27
C ILE A 5 -5.63 11.31 -2.86
N LYS A 6 -5.75 12.61 -2.53
CA LYS A 6 -5.41 13.13 -1.20
C LYS A 6 -6.27 12.50 -0.13
N LYS A 7 -7.59 12.48 -0.35
CA LYS A 7 -8.54 11.85 0.57
C LYS A 7 -8.20 10.38 0.83
N TYR A 8 -7.90 9.61 -0.21
CA TYR A 8 -7.49 8.21 -0.06
C TYR A 8 -6.27 8.09 0.84
N VAL A 9 -5.19 8.81 0.52
CA VAL A 9 -3.95 8.73 1.29
C VAL A 9 -4.16 9.20 2.74
N ASP A 10 -4.91 10.28 2.95
CA ASP A 10 -5.16 10.84 4.28
C ASP A 10 -6.04 9.92 5.16
N GLU A 11 -7.06 9.28 4.60
CA GLU A 11 -7.91 8.32 5.32
C GLU A 11 -7.12 7.05 5.70
N CYS A 12 -6.34 6.50 4.75
CA CYS A 12 -5.46 5.36 5.03
C CYS A 12 -4.40 5.70 6.10
N LEU A 13 -3.76 6.86 5.98
CA LEU A 13 -2.78 7.34 6.96
C LEU A 13 -3.41 7.57 8.34
N GLY A 14 -4.59 8.18 8.37
CA GLY A 14 -5.35 8.41 9.60
C GLY A 14 -5.66 7.10 10.32
N PHE A 15 -6.08 6.08 9.57
CA PHE A 15 -6.36 4.75 10.13
C PHE A 15 -5.11 4.07 10.71
N VAL A 16 -4.01 3.99 9.95
CA VAL A 16 -2.78 3.36 10.47
C VAL A 16 -2.18 4.14 11.64
N GLN A 17 -2.33 5.47 11.65
CA GLN A 17 -1.87 6.32 12.76
C GLN A 17 -2.73 6.18 14.02
N GLU A 18 -4.04 6.01 13.88
CA GLU A 18 -4.96 5.72 14.99
C GLU A 18 -4.59 4.42 15.71
N HIS A 19 -4.06 3.44 14.97
CA HIS A 19 -3.67 2.12 15.47
C HIS A 19 -2.16 1.87 15.33
N ARG A 20 -1.36 2.91 15.56
CA ARG A 20 0.09 2.90 15.33
C ARG A 20 0.84 1.81 16.09
N GLU A 21 0.33 1.35 17.22
CA GLU A 21 0.89 0.26 18.01
C GLU A 21 0.77 -1.12 17.34
N TYR A 22 0.04 -1.20 16.23
CA TYR A 22 -0.15 -2.42 15.44
C TYR A 22 0.17 -2.25 13.96
N LEU A 23 0.05 -1.03 13.41
CA LEU A 23 0.08 -0.80 11.95
C LEU A 23 1.21 0.10 11.45
N MET A 24 1.94 0.81 12.33
CA MET A 24 3.03 1.71 11.92
C MET A 24 4.43 1.08 12.02
N TYR A 25 4.51 -0.24 11.87
CA TYR A 25 5.75 -0.97 11.63
C TYR A 25 5.55 -1.86 10.41
N VAL A 26 6.64 -2.24 9.73
CA VAL A 26 6.54 -3.06 8.53
C VAL A 26 7.18 -4.41 8.80
N SER A 27 6.36 -5.41 9.10
CA SER A 27 6.85 -6.75 9.47
C SER A 27 7.56 -7.47 8.31
N SER A 28 7.24 -7.11 7.06
CA SER A 28 7.74 -7.74 5.84
C SER A 28 8.74 -6.88 5.06
N TYR A 29 9.11 -5.70 5.54
CA TYR A 29 10.08 -4.85 4.85
C TYR A 29 11.48 -5.27 5.28
N GLU A 30 12.21 -5.91 4.37
CA GLU A 30 13.56 -6.44 4.66
C GLU A 30 14.59 -5.31 4.86
N GLU A 31 14.38 -4.17 4.21
CA GLU A 31 15.26 -3.01 4.35
C GLU A 31 14.93 -2.24 5.65
N PRO A 32 15.93 -1.62 6.32
CA PRO A 32 15.65 -0.77 7.45
C PRO A 32 14.78 0.44 7.06
N ILE A 33 13.87 0.87 7.94
CA ILE A 33 13.16 2.14 7.75
C ILE A 33 14.19 3.27 7.61
N GLU A 34 13.98 4.10 6.60
CA GLU A 34 14.84 5.23 6.27
C GLU A 34 14.81 6.27 7.39
N SER A 35 15.97 6.82 7.75
CA SER A 35 16.15 7.60 8.98
C SER A 35 15.18 8.76 9.16
N GLU A 36 14.88 9.46 8.07
CA GLU A 36 14.00 10.63 7.99
C GLU A 36 12.54 10.27 8.25
N MET A 37 12.18 9.03 7.95
CA MET A 37 10.86 8.46 8.11
C MET A 37 10.73 7.65 9.40
N ARG A 38 11.75 7.60 10.27
CA ARG A 38 11.64 6.98 11.58
C ARG A 38 10.82 7.84 12.53
N ASP A 39 10.02 7.17 13.34
CA ASP A 39 9.32 7.75 14.47
C ASP A 39 9.67 7.02 15.77
N SER A 40 9.37 7.68 16.88
CA SER A 40 9.49 7.10 18.21
C SER A 40 8.16 6.51 18.65
N LEU A 41 8.20 5.35 19.30
CA LEU A 41 7.06 4.85 20.05
C LEU A 41 7.15 5.23 21.52
N ASP A 42 6.06 5.72 22.10
CA ASP A 42 5.92 5.78 23.55
C ASP A 42 5.50 4.40 24.10
N ASN A 43 6.37 3.71 24.83
CA ASN A 43 6.04 2.41 25.42
C ASN A 43 4.82 2.45 26.35
N ALA A 44 4.41 3.63 26.84
CA ALA A 44 3.19 3.78 27.62
C ALA A 44 1.92 3.42 26.81
N ILE A 45 1.90 3.65 25.49
CA ILE A 45 0.72 3.34 24.66
C ILE A 45 0.49 1.84 24.48
N LEU A 46 1.51 1.03 24.78
CA LEU A 46 1.44 -0.44 24.71
C LEU A 46 0.83 -1.07 25.97
N GLN A 47 0.73 -0.32 27.07
CA GLN A 47 0.27 -0.88 28.35
C GLN A 47 -1.19 -1.32 28.27
N GLY A 48 -1.45 -2.58 28.62
CA GLY A 48 -2.79 -3.16 28.64
C GLY A 48 -3.35 -3.53 27.26
N LYS A 49 -2.54 -3.40 26.20
CA LYS A 49 -2.89 -3.79 24.83
C LYS A 49 -2.65 -5.27 24.62
N SER A 50 -3.46 -5.90 23.76
CA SER A 50 -3.26 -7.30 23.39
C SER A 50 -2.05 -7.46 22.48
N VAL A 51 -1.31 -8.56 22.65
CA VAL A 51 -0.12 -8.85 21.84
C VAL A 51 -0.49 -9.11 20.37
N LYS A 52 -1.69 -9.65 20.10
CA LYS A 52 -2.21 -9.92 18.77
C LYS A 52 -3.65 -9.45 18.66
N ILE A 53 -3.99 -8.90 17.51
CA ILE A 53 -5.34 -8.42 17.20
C ILE A 53 -5.66 -8.71 15.73
N TYR A 54 -6.94 -8.89 15.40
CA TYR A 54 -7.37 -8.98 14.01
C TYR A 54 -7.55 -7.59 13.43
N VAL A 55 -7.13 -7.41 12.18
CA VAL A 55 -7.67 -6.37 11.30
C VAL A 55 -8.83 -7.00 10.53
N THR A 56 -10.00 -6.36 10.58
CA THR A 56 -11.23 -6.90 10.01
C THR A 56 -11.93 -5.87 9.14
N GLN A 57 -12.56 -6.34 8.08
CA GLN A 57 -13.39 -5.55 7.18
C GLN A 57 -14.49 -6.46 6.62
N PRO A 58 -15.76 -6.02 6.54
CA PRO A 58 -16.83 -6.83 5.99
C PRO A 58 -16.48 -7.34 4.59
N GLU A 59 -16.82 -8.61 4.31
CA GLU A 59 -16.58 -9.28 3.01
C GLU A 59 -15.11 -9.56 2.66
N HIS A 60 -14.17 -9.25 3.55
CA HIS A 60 -12.74 -9.49 3.35
C HIS A 60 -12.21 -10.56 4.33
N THR A 61 -11.06 -11.14 4.01
CA THR A 61 -10.39 -12.08 4.93
C THR A 61 -9.69 -11.30 6.04
N ASN A 62 -10.00 -11.64 7.29
CA ASN A 62 -9.31 -11.05 8.44
C ASN A 62 -7.86 -11.54 8.48
N TYR A 63 -6.92 -10.65 8.79
CA TYR A 63 -5.55 -11.03 9.11
C TYR A 63 -5.14 -10.51 10.49
N MET A 64 -4.10 -11.13 11.05
CA MET A 64 -3.61 -10.79 12.39
C MET A 64 -2.39 -9.91 12.29
N VAL A 65 -2.33 -8.94 13.19
CA VAL A 65 -1.16 -8.09 13.41
C VAL A 65 -0.68 -8.23 14.85
N ASP A 66 0.63 -8.12 15.03
CA ASP A 66 1.26 -8.13 16.33
C ASP A 66 1.38 -6.70 16.86
N ILE A 67 1.34 -6.56 18.18
CA ILE A 67 1.74 -5.32 18.81
C ILE A 67 3.23 -5.10 18.56
N ILE A 68 3.60 -3.85 18.31
CA ILE A 68 5.01 -3.56 18.07
C ILE A 68 5.85 -3.78 19.33
N THR A 69 7.11 -4.11 19.12
CA THR A 69 8.11 -4.35 20.15
C THR A 69 9.25 -3.35 20.05
N GLU A 70 10.13 -3.32 21.05
CA GLU A 70 11.34 -2.47 21.03
C GLU A 70 12.31 -2.76 19.86
N LYS A 71 12.17 -3.93 19.23
CA LYS A 71 12.98 -4.31 18.07
C LYS A 71 12.42 -3.77 16.76
N ASP A 72 11.14 -3.42 16.74
CA ASP A 72 10.47 -2.93 15.56
C ASP A 72 10.81 -1.45 15.35
N HIS A 73 10.99 -1.08 14.09
CA HIS A 73 11.16 0.30 13.71
C HIS A 73 9.79 0.87 13.36
N VAL A 74 9.43 1.96 14.03
CA VAL A 74 8.21 2.71 13.72
C VAL A 74 8.50 3.71 12.63
N TRP A 75 7.63 3.75 11.62
CA TRP A 75 7.72 4.74 10.57
C TRP A 75 6.72 5.88 10.79
N LYS A 76 6.93 7.00 10.11
CA LYS A 76 5.97 8.10 9.95
C LYS A 76 5.91 8.53 8.49
N ALA A 77 4.75 9.02 8.07
CA ALA A 77 4.64 9.69 6.80
C ALA A 77 5.34 11.05 6.83
N ILE A 78 5.90 11.46 5.69
CA ILE A 78 6.51 12.77 5.51
C ILE A 78 6.01 13.41 4.21
N ASP A 79 6.20 14.72 4.10
CA ASP A 79 5.83 15.47 2.90
C ASP A 79 6.64 15.02 1.69
N ASN A 80 6.03 15.14 0.51
CA ASN A 80 6.62 14.71 -0.75
C ASN A 80 7.95 15.40 -1.06
N GLN A 81 8.89 14.63 -1.59
CA GLN A 81 10.14 15.13 -2.18
C GLN A 81 10.33 14.67 -3.64
N ILE A 82 9.37 13.94 -4.22
CA ILE A 82 9.42 13.47 -5.61
C ILE A 82 9.18 14.66 -6.55
N SER A 83 10.13 14.89 -7.45
CA SER A 83 10.07 15.90 -8.51
C SER A 83 9.56 15.33 -9.84
N ASP A 84 9.29 16.21 -10.80
CA ASP A 84 8.96 15.81 -12.17
C ASP A 84 10.15 15.13 -12.87
N GLU A 85 11.37 15.58 -12.55
CA GLU A 85 12.61 14.97 -13.03
C GLU A 85 12.77 13.54 -12.54
N ASP A 86 12.44 13.25 -11.28
CA ASP A 86 12.53 11.88 -10.72
C ASP A 86 11.55 10.93 -11.42
N ILE A 87 10.32 11.39 -11.67
CA ILE A 87 9.32 10.62 -12.42
C ILE A 87 9.77 10.43 -13.88
N SER A 88 10.32 11.46 -14.51
CA SER A 88 10.84 11.37 -15.88
C SER A 88 11.99 10.36 -15.98
N GLN A 89 12.84 10.27 -14.96
CA GLN A 89 13.88 9.24 -14.89
C GLN A 89 13.30 7.84 -14.75
N LEU A 90 12.30 7.64 -13.89
CA LEU A 90 11.59 6.37 -13.77
C LEU A 90 10.95 5.95 -15.11
N GLU A 91 10.21 6.86 -15.75
CA GLU A 91 9.57 6.65 -17.05
C GLU A 91 10.59 6.28 -18.12
N SER A 92 11.75 6.94 -18.13
CA SER A 92 12.85 6.64 -19.05
C SER A 92 13.48 5.26 -18.81
N ILE A 93 13.71 4.88 -17.54
CA ILE A 93 14.31 3.58 -17.17
C ILE A 93 13.42 2.42 -17.61
N LEU A 94 12.10 2.57 -17.49
CA LEU A 94 11.12 1.53 -17.83
C LEU A 94 10.54 1.68 -19.24
N ASN A 95 10.87 2.77 -19.94
CA ASN A 95 10.32 3.11 -21.26
C ASN A 95 8.77 3.16 -21.28
N ILE A 96 8.19 3.92 -20.34
CA ILE A 96 6.73 4.05 -20.16
C ILE A 96 6.29 5.52 -20.07
N ILE A 97 4.98 5.73 -20.10
CA ILE A 97 4.34 7.01 -19.75
C ILE A 97 3.29 6.72 -18.68
N LEU A 98 3.50 7.23 -17.47
CA LEU A 98 2.57 7.11 -16.36
C LEU A 98 1.40 8.09 -16.54
N PRO A 99 0.17 7.72 -16.11
CA PRO A 99 -0.95 8.64 -16.13
C PRO A 99 -0.81 9.74 -15.07
N LEU A 100 -1.37 10.92 -15.34
CA LEU A 100 -1.34 12.09 -14.46
C LEU A 100 -1.85 11.80 -13.05
N SER A 101 -2.89 10.98 -12.94
CA SER A 101 -3.47 10.57 -11.66
C SER A 101 -2.45 9.83 -10.79
N TYR A 102 -1.69 8.89 -11.36
CA TYR A 102 -0.68 8.14 -10.63
C TYR A 102 0.53 9.01 -10.30
N LYS A 103 0.97 9.88 -11.22
CA LYS A 103 2.01 10.89 -10.93
C LYS A 103 1.61 11.79 -9.75
N THR A 104 0.34 12.18 -9.67
CA THR A 104 -0.20 12.98 -8.56
C THR A 104 -0.18 12.21 -7.24
N TYR A 105 -0.48 10.91 -7.26
CA TYR A 105 -0.38 10.04 -6.08
C TYR A 105 1.06 9.82 -5.60
N LEU A 106 2.01 9.66 -6.53
CA LEU A 106 3.43 9.60 -6.19
C LEU A 106 3.85 10.88 -5.46
N LYS A 107 3.50 12.04 -6.02
CA LYS A 107 3.89 13.36 -5.49
C LYS A 107 3.15 13.83 -4.23
N TYR A 108 2.31 13.01 -3.60
CA TYR A 108 1.53 13.50 -2.47
C TYR A 108 2.28 13.42 -1.13
N LYS A 109 2.70 12.23 -0.71
CA LYS A 109 3.43 11.97 0.54
C LYS A 109 4.28 10.70 0.41
N HIS A 110 5.32 10.63 1.24
CA HIS A 110 6.09 9.39 1.46
C HIS A 110 5.53 8.62 2.65
N PHE A 111 5.42 7.30 2.51
CA PHE A 111 4.89 6.39 3.52
C PHE A 111 5.34 4.95 3.23
N TYR A 112 5.14 4.05 4.20
CA TYR A 112 5.36 2.61 4.02
C TYR A 112 4.06 1.89 3.68
N GLU A 113 3.45 1.19 4.64
CA GLU A 113 2.27 0.39 4.40
C GLU A 113 1.01 1.15 4.84
N ILE A 114 0.14 1.46 3.89
CA ILE A 114 -1.16 2.10 4.13
C ILE A 114 -2.22 1.37 3.32
N PHE A 115 -3.42 1.27 3.86
CA PHE A 115 -4.54 0.60 3.21
C PHE A 115 -5.87 1.11 3.76
N TRP A 116 -6.92 0.92 2.97
CA TRP A 116 -8.31 1.09 3.37
C TRP A 116 -9.14 -0.15 3.03
N ASP A 117 -8.75 -0.88 2.00
CA ASP A 117 -9.26 -2.18 1.62
C ASP A 117 -8.21 -3.23 1.99
N LEU A 118 -8.60 -4.28 2.70
CA LEU A 118 -7.65 -5.28 3.23
C LEU A 118 -7.02 -6.16 2.14
N ASP A 119 -7.64 -6.23 0.97
CA ASP A 119 -7.12 -7.00 -0.15
C ASP A 119 -6.25 -6.12 -1.06
N VAL A 120 -6.32 -4.79 -0.97
CA VAL A 120 -5.54 -3.87 -1.80
C VAL A 120 -4.35 -3.26 -1.06
N CYS A 121 -3.15 -3.71 -1.44
CA CYS A 121 -1.89 -3.17 -0.91
C CYS A 121 -1.08 -2.49 -2.03
N LEU A 122 -1.19 -1.16 -2.15
CA LEU A 122 -0.35 -0.38 -3.05
C LEU A 122 1.11 -0.36 -2.57
N TYR A 123 2.04 -0.28 -3.52
CA TYR A 123 3.46 -0.28 -3.18
C TYR A 123 3.83 0.89 -2.26
N PRO A 124 4.70 0.65 -1.26
CA PRO A 124 5.17 1.69 -0.35
C PRO A 124 5.98 2.74 -1.12
N LYS A 125 6.06 3.95 -0.55
CA LYS A 125 6.84 5.06 -1.10
C LYS A 125 7.83 5.63 -0.08
N PRO A 126 8.86 4.87 0.35
CA PRO A 126 9.92 5.42 1.18
C PRO A 126 10.68 6.52 0.43
N ILE A 127 11.24 7.49 1.15
CA ILE A 127 11.79 8.72 0.56
C ILE A 127 12.90 8.48 -0.46
N HIS A 128 13.81 7.54 -0.21
CA HIS A 128 14.98 7.27 -1.05
C HIS A 128 14.84 6.02 -1.94
N SER A 129 13.89 5.12 -1.64
CA SER A 129 13.77 3.82 -2.31
C SER A 129 12.45 3.59 -3.08
N TRP A 130 11.49 4.53 -3.06
CA TRP A 130 10.21 4.36 -3.77
C TRP A 130 10.37 4.01 -5.26
N ASN A 131 11.33 4.62 -5.97
CA ASN A 131 11.53 4.39 -7.40
C ASN A 131 12.17 3.02 -7.65
N LYS A 132 13.11 2.60 -6.80
CA LYS A 132 13.72 1.27 -6.83
C LYS A 132 12.65 0.20 -6.69
N ILE A 133 11.73 0.35 -5.74
CA ILE A 133 10.60 -0.56 -5.53
C ILE A 133 9.75 -0.68 -6.80
N LEU A 134 9.38 0.44 -7.43
CA LEU A 134 8.61 0.42 -8.67
C LEU A 134 9.38 -0.24 -9.82
N ILE A 135 10.67 0.06 -9.96
CA ILE A 135 11.53 -0.50 -11.02
C ILE A 135 11.70 -2.00 -10.85
N GLU A 136 12.02 -2.47 -9.65
CA GLU A 136 12.26 -3.89 -9.37
C GLU A 136 11.00 -4.71 -9.60
N ASN A 137 9.87 -4.32 -9.00
CA ASN A 137 8.60 -5.04 -9.18
C ASN A 137 8.14 -5.10 -10.65
N ASN A 138 8.33 -4.02 -11.42
CA ASN A 138 7.93 -4.01 -12.83
C ASN A 138 8.91 -4.77 -13.74
N LYS A 139 10.20 -4.82 -13.40
CA LYS A 139 11.19 -5.62 -14.12
C LYS A 139 11.07 -7.11 -13.81
N GLU A 140 10.69 -7.47 -12.59
CA GLU A 140 10.38 -8.87 -12.23
C GLU A 140 9.18 -9.40 -13.00
N LEU A 141 8.22 -8.52 -13.35
CA LEU A 141 7.00 -8.84 -14.08
C LEU A 141 7.05 -8.31 -15.54
N GLN A 142 8.26 -8.24 -16.11
CA GLN A 142 8.48 -7.59 -17.41
C GLN A 142 7.65 -8.24 -18.52
N GLU A 143 7.77 -9.55 -18.70
CA GLU A 143 7.11 -10.27 -19.80
C GLU A 143 5.60 -10.42 -19.54
N GLU A 144 5.21 -10.56 -18.27
CA GLU A 144 3.85 -10.83 -17.83
C GLU A 144 2.96 -9.59 -17.87
N ILE A 145 3.51 -8.43 -17.50
CA ILE A 145 2.78 -7.18 -17.27
C ILE A 145 3.36 -6.05 -18.12
N LEU A 146 4.64 -5.71 -17.95
CA LEU A 146 5.21 -4.47 -18.49
C LEU A 146 5.23 -4.44 -20.02
N ASP A 147 5.73 -5.49 -20.66
CA ASP A 147 5.79 -5.64 -22.13
C ASP A 147 4.39 -5.71 -22.76
N LYS A 148 3.36 -6.03 -21.96
CA LYS A 148 1.95 -6.03 -22.39
C LYS A 148 1.28 -4.67 -22.24
N GLY A 149 2.03 -3.64 -21.86
CA GLY A 149 1.55 -2.26 -21.70
C GLY A 149 0.83 -2.02 -20.37
N TYR A 150 1.23 -2.71 -19.31
CA TYR A 150 0.71 -2.52 -17.96
C TYR A 150 1.82 -2.11 -17.00
N PHE A 151 1.48 -1.47 -15.90
CA PHE A 151 2.44 -1.04 -14.89
C PHE A 151 1.95 -1.46 -13.50
N ALA A 152 2.68 -2.36 -12.85
CA ALA A 152 2.35 -2.85 -11.53
C ALA A 152 2.50 -1.74 -10.48
N ILE A 153 1.49 -1.58 -9.63
CA ILE A 153 1.42 -0.54 -8.60
C ILE A 153 1.13 -1.08 -7.20
N GLY A 154 0.87 -2.37 -7.06
CA GLY A 154 0.54 -3.00 -5.80
C GLY A 154 0.18 -4.47 -5.96
N ARG A 155 -0.22 -5.07 -4.84
CA ARG A 155 -0.65 -6.46 -4.75
C ARG A 155 -2.13 -6.51 -4.36
N TYR A 156 -2.80 -7.55 -4.83
CA TYR A 156 -4.13 -7.92 -4.41
C TYR A 156 -4.03 -9.21 -3.59
N SER A 157 -4.27 -9.10 -2.29
CA SER A 157 -4.06 -10.17 -1.30
C SER A 157 -2.70 -10.86 -1.52
N ASP A 158 -2.65 -12.20 -1.41
CA ASP A 158 -1.46 -13.00 -1.65
C ASP A 158 -1.39 -13.61 -3.07
N TYR A 159 -2.40 -13.38 -3.91
CA TYR A 159 -2.57 -14.12 -5.18
C TYR A 159 -2.55 -13.27 -6.45
N GLY A 160 -2.46 -11.93 -6.36
CA GLY A 160 -2.47 -11.12 -7.57
C GLY A 160 -1.73 -9.78 -7.50
N VAL A 161 -1.62 -9.16 -8.68
CA VAL A 161 -0.97 -7.87 -8.91
C VAL A 161 -1.98 -6.87 -9.43
N ILE A 162 -1.97 -5.68 -8.83
CA ILE A 162 -2.76 -4.55 -9.30
C ILE A 162 -1.88 -3.73 -10.24
N ALA A 163 -2.37 -3.50 -11.45
CA ALA A 163 -1.62 -2.79 -12.48
C ALA A 163 -2.47 -1.74 -13.20
N LEU A 164 -1.80 -0.67 -13.65
CA LEU A 164 -2.38 0.35 -14.52
C LEU A 164 -2.17 -0.04 -15.96
N LYS A 165 -3.21 0.03 -16.78
CA LYS A 165 -3.05 -0.01 -18.23
C LYS A 165 -2.38 1.28 -18.71
N LEU A 166 -1.23 1.17 -19.35
CA LEU A 166 -0.49 2.31 -19.88
C LEU A 166 -1.11 2.80 -21.19
N THR A 167 -0.91 4.08 -21.47
CA THR A 167 -1.36 4.72 -22.71
C THR A 167 -0.20 5.49 -23.35
N ASP A 168 -0.43 6.03 -24.54
CA ASP A 168 0.54 6.84 -25.28
C ASP A 168 0.61 8.31 -24.80
N ASN A 169 -0.17 8.69 -23.78
CA ASN A 169 -0.30 10.07 -23.32
C ASN A 169 -0.67 10.13 -21.84
N GLU A 170 0.10 10.84 -21.04
CA GLU A 170 -0.13 10.99 -19.60
C GLU A 170 -1.51 11.57 -19.23
N ASN A 171 -2.16 12.31 -20.14
CA ASN A 171 -3.52 12.84 -19.96
C ASN A 171 -4.63 11.83 -20.29
N LYS A 172 -4.27 10.65 -20.81
CA LYS A 172 -5.18 9.53 -21.04
C LYS A 172 -4.99 8.50 -19.94
N GLU A 173 -6.00 8.39 -19.10
CA GLU A 173 -6.08 7.36 -18.07
C GLU A 173 -6.38 6.00 -18.70
N GLY A 174 -5.78 4.95 -18.15
CA GLY A 174 -6.09 3.56 -18.48
C GLY A 174 -6.76 2.84 -17.31
N GLU A 175 -7.38 1.71 -17.61
CA GLU A 175 -8.04 0.84 -16.63
C GLU A 175 -7.06 0.37 -15.55
N VAL A 176 -7.57 0.19 -14.33
CA VAL A 176 -6.88 -0.57 -13.28
C VAL A 176 -7.32 -2.01 -13.40
N VAL A 177 -6.35 -2.93 -13.47
CA VAL A 177 -6.59 -4.36 -13.65
C VAL A 177 -5.91 -5.17 -12.56
N LEU A 178 -6.53 -6.29 -12.21
CA LEU A 178 -5.96 -7.36 -11.42
C LEU A 178 -5.43 -8.44 -12.36
N PHE A 179 -4.15 -8.78 -12.20
CA PHE A 179 -3.55 -10.00 -12.75
C PHE A 179 -3.46 -11.04 -11.64
N ASP A 180 -4.19 -12.15 -11.82
CA ASP A 180 -4.10 -13.32 -10.96
C ASP A 180 -2.81 -14.10 -11.30
N TYR A 181 -2.07 -14.56 -10.29
CA TYR A 181 -0.88 -15.39 -10.49
C TYR A 181 -1.21 -16.79 -11.00
N GLU A 182 -2.40 -17.31 -10.71
CA GLU A 182 -2.82 -18.67 -11.05
C GLU A 182 -3.52 -18.74 -12.41
N THR A 183 -4.10 -17.63 -12.87
CA THR A 183 -4.91 -17.60 -14.09
C THR A 183 -4.43 -16.54 -15.09
N PRO A 184 -4.50 -16.82 -16.41
CA PRO A 184 -4.13 -15.84 -17.42
C PRO A 184 -5.19 -14.75 -17.62
N GLU A 185 -6.32 -14.83 -16.91
CA GLU A 185 -7.39 -13.85 -16.99
C GLU A 185 -7.05 -12.61 -16.18
N LYS A 186 -7.42 -11.45 -16.72
CA LYS A 186 -7.31 -10.18 -16.01
C LYS A 186 -8.70 -9.66 -15.69
N GLU A 187 -8.89 -9.20 -14.47
CA GLU A 187 -10.11 -8.56 -14.05
C GLU A 187 -9.94 -7.05 -14.12
N VAL A 188 -10.93 -6.34 -14.66
CA VAL A 188 -10.95 -4.87 -14.64
C VAL A 188 -11.55 -4.43 -13.31
N LEU A 189 -10.70 -3.87 -12.43
CA LEU A 189 -11.14 -3.37 -11.13
C LEU A 189 -11.82 -2.00 -11.25
N ALA A 190 -11.29 -1.13 -12.11
CA ALA A 190 -11.83 0.21 -12.29
C ALA A 190 -11.47 0.81 -13.66
N PRO A 191 -12.26 1.77 -14.17
CA PRO A 191 -11.97 2.42 -15.46
C PRO A 191 -10.73 3.31 -15.45
N ASN A 192 -10.30 3.79 -14.27
CA ASN A 192 -9.05 4.53 -14.07
C ASN A 192 -8.64 4.53 -12.60
N PHE A 193 -7.43 5.00 -12.32
CA PHE A 193 -6.85 5.00 -10.98
C PHE A 193 -7.64 5.87 -9.98
N VAL A 194 -8.21 6.99 -10.39
CA VAL A 194 -9.00 7.85 -9.49
C VAL A 194 -10.30 7.14 -9.07
N GLU A 195 -11.00 6.53 -10.02
CA GLU A 195 -12.21 5.75 -9.72
C GLU A 195 -11.89 4.52 -8.87
N PHE A 196 -10.74 3.88 -9.08
CA PHE A 196 -10.28 2.79 -8.23
C PHE A 196 -10.16 3.22 -6.77
N LEU A 197 -9.44 4.31 -6.49
CA LEU A 197 -9.31 4.84 -5.12
C LEU A 197 -10.66 5.30 -4.55
N ASN A 198 -11.53 5.88 -5.38
CA ASN A 198 -12.85 6.34 -4.96
C ASN A 198 -13.77 5.16 -4.56
N GLN A 199 -13.72 4.06 -5.29
CA GLN A 199 -14.44 2.82 -5.00
C GLN A 199 -13.94 2.19 -3.70
N ILE A 200 -12.62 2.09 -3.52
CA ILE A 200 -12.02 1.63 -2.26
C ILE A 200 -12.54 2.46 -1.09
N LEU A 201 -12.60 3.79 -1.22
CA LEU A 201 -13.12 4.67 -0.16
C LEU A 201 -14.62 4.48 0.15
N GLN A 202 -15.38 3.76 -0.69
CA GLN A 202 -16.76 3.39 -0.35
C GLN A 202 -16.82 2.14 0.54
N ASN A 203 -15.74 1.37 0.63
CA ASN A 203 -15.68 0.20 1.49
C ASN A 203 -15.72 0.64 2.97
N PRO A 204 -16.32 -0.18 3.86
CA PRO A 204 -16.37 0.13 5.28
C PRO A 204 -14.95 0.31 5.84
N LYS A 205 -14.74 1.31 6.70
CA LYS A 205 -13.46 1.51 7.39
C LYS A 205 -13.03 0.20 8.08
N PRO A 206 -11.78 -0.27 7.89
CA PRO A 206 -11.26 -1.40 8.64
C PRO A 206 -11.28 -1.16 10.15
N VAL A 207 -11.43 -2.23 10.94
CA VAL A 207 -11.43 -2.13 12.40
C VAL A 207 -10.55 -3.20 13.04
N LEU A 208 -9.90 -2.81 14.14
CA LEU A 208 -9.14 -3.73 14.97
C LEU A 208 -10.07 -4.45 15.95
N GLN A 209 -10.01 -5.78 15.95
CA GLN A 209 -10.86 -6.63 16.77
C GLN A 209 -10.04 -7.58 17.64
N GLU A 210 -10.27 -7.50 18.95
CA GLU A 210 -9.70 -8.42 19.94
C GLU A 210 -10.01 -9.89 19.65
N LEU A 211 -9.01 -10.74 19.88
CA LEU A 211 -9.18 -12.19 19.84
C LEU A 211 -10.23 -12.64 20.86
N LYS A 212 -11.08 -13.59 20.48
CA LYS A 212 -12.01 -14.26 21.39
C LYS A 212 -11.22 -15.12 22.39
N GLY A 213 -11.80 -15.35 23.56
CA GLY A 213 -11.11 -16.08 24.64
C GLY A 213 -10.65 -17.51 24.26
N TRP A 214 -11.31 -18.18 23.31
CA TRP A 214 -10.86 -19.48 22.82
C TRP A 214 -9.70 -19.36 21.81
N GLU A 215 -9.63 -18.28 21.03
CA GLU A 215 -8.52 -17.99 20.11
C GLU A 215 -7.25 -17.67 20.92
N LYS A 216 -7.37 -16.88 21.99
CA LYS A 216 -6.25 -16.58 22.91
C LYS A 216 -5.62 -17.87 23.48
N LYS A 217 -6.43 -18.88 23.82
CA LYS A 217 -5.96 -20.20 24.27
C LYS A 217 -5.26 -20.99 23.17
N MET A 218 -5.77 -20.94 21.93
CA MET A 218 -5.13 -21.62 20.80
C MET A 218 -3.73 -21.07 20.51
N TYR A 219 -3.57 -19.75 20.59
CA TYR A 219 -2.28 -19.08 20.39
C TYR A 219 -1.36 -19.11 21.61
N LYS A 220 -1.74 -19.83 22.70
CA LYS A 220 -0.98 -19.91 23.96
C LYS A 220 -0.66 -18.53 24.55
N MET A 221 -1.60 -17.59 24.41
CA MET A 221 -1.49 -16.23 24.93
C MET A 221 -2.06 -16.11 26.36
N GLU A 222 -2.61 -17.21 26.90
CA GLU A 222 -3.06 -17.42 28.28
C GLU A 222 -2.64 -18.80 28.79
#